data_AF-A0AAN6E136-F1
#
_entry.id   AF-A0AAN6E136-F1
#
_cell.length_a   1.000
_cell.length_b   1.000
_cell.length_c   1.000
_cell.angle_alpha   90.00
_cell.angle_beta   90.00
_cell.angle_gamma   90.00
#
_symmetry.space_group_name_H-M   'P 1'
#
loop_
_entity.id
_entity.type
_entity.pdbx_description
1 polymer ?
#
loop_
_entity_poly.entity_id
_entity_poly.type
_entity_poly.pdbx_seq_one_letter_code
_entity_poly.pdbx_strand_id
1 'polypeptide(L)'
;MNDLKIRLQQWTEDEAKANEGFYTALRGVWDTMVPWYKLEEPYSEAGAQTFRNMMKFGGGGWPARKRLDDIAENIPVASRSGAQGLYLRVFKPATNNGQPPKGVYLHFHGGGWTVGSADVEDEILYRIACNTGYTVASMEYRLAPKNPYPAPIEDCMDAALYLLSPEVEASMGPLRVIGGESAGAHLTMVTVFGLRTNGVDVRSQLDAIVLNYGCYGKRSPLLSQPVD
;
A
#
# COMPACT_ATOMS: atom_id res chain seq x y z
N MET A 1 12.06 -23.69 9.63
CA MET A 1 11.66 -22.83 8.49
C MET A 1 11.16 -23.70 7.32
N ASN A 2 10.42 -24.81 7.56
CA ASN A 2 10.23 -25.89 6.58
C ASN A 2 8.76 -26.28 6.26
N ASP A 3 7.75 -25.55 6.72
CA ASP A 3 6.35 -26.02 6.58
C ASP A 3 5.49 -25.32 5.51
N LEU A 4 6.05 -24.40 4.71
CA LEU A 4 5.28 -23.81 3.60
C LEU A 4 5.43 -24.66 2.34
N LYS A 5 4.61 -25.70 2.22
CA LYS A 5 4.40 -26.41 0.95
C LYS A 5 3.50 -25.56 0.05
N ILE A 6 4.10 -24.64 -0.72
CA ILE A 6 3.39 -23.91 -1.78
C ILE A 6 3.10 -24.91 -2.90
N ARG A 7 1.83 -25.28 -3.09
CA ARG A 7 1.41 -26.00 -4.30
C ARG A 7 1.20 -24.97 -5.40
N LEU A 8 2.02 -25.06 -6.45
CA LEU A 8 1.76 -24.32 -7.69
C LEU A 8 0.55 -24.98 -8.36
N GLN A 9 -0.50 -24.20 -8.64
CA GLN A 9 -1.63 -24.65 -9.42
C GLN A 9 -1.15 -24.93 -10.86
N GLN A 10 -1.29 -26.18 -11.31
CA GLN A 10 -1.13 -26.53 -12.72
C GLN A 10 -2.47 -26.29 -13.41
N TRP A 11 -2.45 -25.47 -14.46
CA TRP A 11 -3.63 -25.12 -15.26
C TRP A 11 -3.79 -26.15 -16.37
N THR A 12 -5.02 -26.56 -16.66
CA THR A 12 -5.35 -27.31 -17.87
C THR A 12 -5.19 -26.42 -19.11
N GLU A 13 -5.09 -27.02 -20.31
CA GLU A 13 -4.96 -26.25 -21.56
C GLU A 13 -6.13 -25.29 -21.79
N ASP A 14 -7.36 -25.71 -21.47
CA ASP A 14 -8.55 -24.87 -21.58
C ASP A 14 -8.54 -23.70 -20.59
N GLU A 15 -8.13 -23.94 -19.35
CA GLU A 15 -7.99 -22.87 -18.34
C GLU A 15 -6.87 -21.89 -18.71
N ALA A 16 -5.76 -22.38 -19.29
CA ALA A 16 -4.66 -21.54 -19.77
C ALA A 16 -5.11 -20.62 -20.91
N LYS A 17 -5.89 -21.14 -21.86
CA LYS A 17 -6.42 -20.39 -23.01
C LYS A 17 -7.47 -19.36 -22.60
N ALA A 18 -8.34 -19.72 -21.65
CA ALA A 18 -9.29 -18.78 -21.05
C ALA A 18 -8.58 -17.64 -20.31
N ASN A 19 -7.52 -17.97 -19.57
CA ASN A 19 -6.66 -16.98 -18.93
C ASN A 19 -5.96 -16.07 -19.94
N GLU A 20 -5.45 -16.61 -21.06
CA GLU A 20 -4.79 -15.81 -22.09
C GLU A 20 -5.74 -14.77 -22.71
N GLY A 21 -6.98 -15.17 -22.99
CA GLY A 21 -8.04 -14.24 -23.44
C GLY A 21 -8.33 -13.16 -22.39
N PHE A 22 -8.44 -13.55 -21.12
CA PHE A 22 -8.63 -12.62 -20.00
C PHE A 22 -7.45 -11.65 -19.84
N TYR A 23 -6.21 -12.13 -19.89
CA TYR A 23 -5.01 -11.30 -19.81
C TYR A 23 -4.87 -10.37 -21.02
N THR A 24 -5.27 -10.81 -22.20
CA THR A 24 -5.28 -9.97 -23.41
C THR A 24 -6.29 -8.83 -23.28
N ALA A 25 -7.50 -9.12 -22.81
CA ALA A 25 -8.51 -8.11 -22.54
C ALA A 25 -8.04 -7.13 -21.44
N LEU A 26 -7.44 -7.65 -20.36
CA LEU A 26 -6.84 -6.83 -19.31
C LEU A 26 -5.73 -5.93 -19.83
N ARG A 27 -4.86 -6.42 -20.71
CA ARG A 27 -3.81 -5.60 -21.35
C ARG A 27 -4.40 -4.49 -22.21
N GLY A 28 -5.43 -4.79 -23.01
CA GLY A 28 -6.12 -3.78 -23.80
C GLY A 28 -6.70 -2.65 -22.94
N VAL A 29 -7.30 -2.99 -21.80
CA VAL A 29 -7.76 -1.99 -20.82
C VAL A 29 -6.59 -1.25 -20.20
N TRP A 30 -5.53 -1.96 -19.79
CA TRP A 30 -4.33 -1.40 -19.17
C TRP A 30 -3.63 -0.35 -20.06
N ASP A 31 -3.51 -0.62 -21.36
CA ASP A 31 -2.89 0.29 -22.33
C ASP A 31 -3.66 1.62 -22.46
N THR A 32 -4.95 1.63 -22.14
CA THR A 32 -5.77 2.85 -22.06
C THR A 32 -5.67 3.57 -20.71
N MET A 33 -5.38 2.84 -19.63
CA MET A 33 -5.45 3.35 -18.26
C MET A 33 -4.11 3.83 -17.69
N VAL A 34 -2.97 3.49 -18.31
CA VAL A 34 -1.65 3.65 -17.66
C VAL A 34 -0.77 4.70 -18.36
N PRO A 35 -0.84 5.98 -17.94
CA PRO A 35 -0.12 7.09 -18.58
C PRO A 35 1.39 7.14 -18.31
N TRP A 36 1.96 6.36 -17.38
CA TRP A 36 3.35 6.56 -16.98
C TRP A 36 4.35 6.18 -18.07
N TYR A 37 4.00 5.25 -18.98
CA TYR A 37 4.81 4.95 -20.16
C TYR A 37 4.77 6.04 -21.24
N LYS A 38 3.84 7.01 -21.12
CA LYS A 38 3.70 8.13 -22.07
C LYS A 38 4.45 9.39 -21.63
N LEU A 39 5.05 9.40 -20.44
CA LEU A 39 5.93 10.49 -20.02
C LEU A 39 7.26 10.36 -20.77
N GLU A 40 7.87 11.49 -21.11
CA GLU A 40 9.19 11.50 -21.77
C GLU A 40 10.29 10.97 -20.84
N GLU A 41 10.20 11.26 -19.53
CA GLU A 41 11.20 10.82 -18.53
C GLU A 41 10.56 10.22 -17.26
N PRO A 42 9.82 9.10 -17.33
CA PRO A 42 9.05 8.57 -16.20
C PRO A 42 9.90 8.11 -15.01
N TYR A 43 11.20 7.88 -15.24
CA TYR A 43 12.14 7.43 -14.22
C TYR A 43 12.90 8.60 -13.56
N SER A 44 12.72 9.84 -14.02
CA SER A 44 13.31 11.03 -13.40
C SER A 44 12.39 11.61 -12.33
N GLU A 45 12.93 12.41 -11.40
CA GLU A 45 12.11 13.04 -10.36
C GLU A 45 11.06 13.98 -10.97
N ALA A 46 11.41 14.67 -12.06
CA ALA A 46 10.49 15.54 -12.77
C ALA A 46 9.33 14.75 -13.42
N GLY A 47 9.62 13.65 -14.11
CA GLY A 47 8.57 12.81 -14.69
C GLY A 47 7.71 12.14 -13.61
N ALA A 48 8.32 11.62 -12.55
CA ALA A 48 7.59 11.06 -11.41
C ALA A 48 6.65 12.11 -10.78
N GLN A 49 7.12 13.35 -10.57
CA GLN A 49 6.31 14.42 -10.01
C GLN A 49 5.14 14.81 -10.93
N THR A 50 5.36 14.87 -12.25
CA THR A 50 4.29 15.08 -13.22
C THR A 50 3.20 14.01 -13.09
N PHE A 51 3.59 12.74 -12.92
CA PHE A 51 2.63 11.66 -12.74
C PHE A 51 1.87 11.75 -11.40
N ARG A 52 2.58 12.07 -10.30
CA ARG A 52 1.95 12.31 -8.99
C ARG A 52 0.87 13.37 -9.10
N ASN A 53 1.15 14.47 -9.81
CA ASN A 53 0.17 15.53 -10.03
C ASN A 53 -1.03 15.06 -10.85
N MET A 54 -0.83 14.26 -11.90
CA MET A 54 -1.94 13.68 -12.69
C MET A 54 -2.83 12.75 -11.85
N MET A 55 -2.24 11.91 -11.00
CA MET A 55 -3.04 11.04 -10.14
C MET A 55 -3.83 11.82 -9.08
N LYS A 56 -3.24 12.91 -8.57
CA LYS A 56 -3.85 13.71 -7.51
C LYS A 56 -4.94 14.65 -8.03
N PHE A 57 -4.61 15.41 -9.05
CA PHE A 57 -5.45 16.50 -9.57
C PHE A 57 -6.23 16.12 -10.84
N GLY A 58 -6.05 14.88 -11.31
CA GLY A 58 -6.62 14.41 -12.57
C GLY A 58 -5.72 14.75 -13.76
N GLY A 59 -5.82 13.94 -14.82
CA GLY A 59 -5.02 14.08 -16.04
C GLY A 59 -4.51 12.74 -16.55
N GLY A 60 -4.18 12.68 -17.85
CA GLY A 60 -3.65 11.46 -18.48
C GLY A 60 -4.61 10.26 -18.49
N GLY A 61 -5.91 10.46 -18.21
CA GLY A 61 -6.90 9.39 -18.05
C GLY A 61 -7.29 9.10 -16.59
N TRP A 62 -6.63 9.72 -15.61
CA TRP A 62 -7.02 9.63 -14.21
C TRP A 62 -8.10 10.66 -13.86
N PRO A 63 -9.18 10.26 -13.17
CA PRO A 63 -10.10 11.22 -12.58
C PRO A 63 -9.41 12.00 -11.47
N ALA A 64 -9.78 13.26 -11.29
CA ALA A 64 -9.35 14.04 -10.14
C ALA A 64 -9.83 13.35 -8.85
N ARG A 65 -8.93 13.17 -7.89
CA ARG A 65 -9.26 12.53 -6.62
C ARG A 65 -9.73 13.57 -5.62
N LYS A 66 -10.85 13.28 -4.95
CA LYS A 66 -11.37 14.17 -3.92
C LYS A 66 -10.60 13.94 -2.62
N ARG A 67 -9.99 15.01 -2.13
CA ARG A 67 -9.35 15.06 -0.81
C ARG A 67 -10.39 15.43 0.25
N LEU A 68 -10.35 14.76 1.40
CA LEU A 68 -11.30 14.92 2.52
C LEU A 68 -10.62 15.61 3.72
N ASP A 69 -10.10 16.82 3.52
CA ASP A 69 -9.35 17.56 4.55
C ASP A 69 -10.18 18.05 5.73
N ASP A 70 -11.50 18.14 5.56
CA ASP A 70 -12.45 18.46 6.62
C ASP A 70 -12.69 17.29 7.58
N ILE A 71 -12.30 16.07 7.18
CA ILE A 71 -12.53 14.83 7.92
C ILE A 71 -11.21 14.18 8.36
N ALA A 72 -10.18 14.24 7.52
CA ALA A 72 -8.89 13.60 7.76
C ALA A 72 -8.04 14.38 8.77
N GLU A 73 -7.34 13.64 9.63
CA GLU A 73 -6.32 14.18 10.53
C GLU A 73 -4.93 13.73 10.05
N ASN A 74 -3.97 14.64 9.95
CA ASN A 74 -2.58 14.28 9.64
C ASN A 74 -1.78 14.21 10.94
N ILE A 75 -1.37 13.01 11.33
CA ILE A 75 -0.57 12.77 12.54
C ILE A 75 0.90 12.60 12.14
N PRO A 76 1.82 13.49 12.57
CA PRO A 76 3.24 13.37 12.24
C PRO A 76 3.86 12.07 12.74
N VAL A 77 4.72 11.46 11.93
CA VAL A 77 5.51 10.27 12.29
C VAL A 77 6.98 10.65 12.34
N ALA A 78 7.66 10.32 13.44
CA ALA A 78 9.10 10.54 13.54
C ALA A 78 9.85 9.57 12.62
N SER A 79 10.80 10.10 11.83
CA SER A 79 11.65 9.30 10.96
C SER A 79 12.94 8.88 11.68
N ARG A 80 13.30 7.60 11.63
CA ARG A 80 14.60 7.10 12.10
C ARG A 80 15.79 7.73 11.36
N SER A 81 15.59 8.16 10.12
CA SER A 81 16.64 8.79 9.31
C SER A 81 16.64 10.32 9.44
N GLY A 82 15.81 10.90 10.32
CA GLY A 82 15.65 12.34 10.49
C GLY A 82 14.89 13.05 9.35
N ALA A 83 14.28 12.29 8.43
CA ALA A 83 13.48 12.86 7.36
C ALA A 83 12.26 13.61 7.91
N GLN A 84 11.85 14.65 7.20
CA GLN A 84 10.74 15.52 7.57
C GLN A 84 9.53 15.28 6.66
N GLY A 85 8.34 15.61 7.15
CA GLY A 85 7.11 15.55 6.35
C GLY A 85 6.46 14.16 6.28
N LEU A 86 6.90 13.20 7.09
CA LEU A 86 6.21 11.93 7.26
C LEU A 86 4.99 12.10 8.16
N TYR A 87 3.85 11.55 7.75
CA TYR A 87 2.63 11.56 8.54
C TYR A 87 1.71 10.38 8.22
N LEU A 88 0.86 10.04 9.17
CA LEU A 88 -0.32 9.21 8.94
C LEU A 88 -1.49 10.11 8.60
N ARG A 89 -2.15 9.85 7.48
CA ARG A 89 -3.45 10.43 7.15
C ARG A 89 -4.54 9.54 7.74
N VAL A 90 -5.26 10.06 8.72
CA VAL A 90 -6.13 9.29 9.62
C VAL A 90 -7.59 9.61 9.39
N PHE A 91 -8.39 8.55 9.25
CA PHE A 91 -9.84 8.57 9.22
C PHE A 91 -10.40 7.78 10.40
N LYS A 92 -11.09 8.48 11.30
CA LYS A 92 -11.82 7.83 12.40
C LYS A 92 -13.19 7.37 11.89
N PRO A 93 -13.72 6.22 12.34
CA PRO A 93 -15.04 5.75 11.94
C PRO A 93 -16.11 6.74 12.41
N ALA A 94 -16.90 7.28 11.47
CA ALA A 94 -17.92 8.29 11.78
C ALA A 94 -19.06 7.77 12.67
N THR A 95 -19.37 6.47 12.56
CA THR A 95 -20.49 5.83 13.26
C THR A 95 -20.03 4.50 13.85
N ASN A 96 -19.60 4.50 15.10
CA ASN A 96 -19.44 3.26 15.85
C ASN A 96 -20.44 3.19 17.03
N ASN A 97 -21.61 3.82 16.90
CA ASN A 97 -22.65 3.90 17.96
C ASN A 97 -22.11 4.37 19.33
N GLY A 98 -21.15 5.30 19.32
CA GLY A 98 -20.47 5.79 20.52
C GLY A 98 -19.43 4.81 21.12
N GLN A 99 -19.17 3.68 20.47
CA GLN A 99 -18.15 2.71 20.89
C GLN A 99 -16.76 3.13 20.39
N PRO A 100 -15.69 2.81 21.14
CA PRO A 100 -14.32 3.04 20.67
C PRO A 100 -14.04 2.25 19.38
N PRO A 101 -13.13 2.72 18.50
CA PRO A 101 -12.73 1.97 17.32
C PRO A 101 -12.28 0.55 17.66
N LYS A 102 -12.54 -0.40 16.75
CA LYS A 102 -12.12 -1.82 16.94
C LYS A 102 -10.59 -1.99 16.98
N GLY A 103 -9.89 -1.03 16.40
CA GLY A 103 -8.44 -0.99 16.27
C GLY A 103 -8.05 -0.07 15.11
N VAL A 104 -6.78 -0.14 14.74
CA VAL A 104 -6.19 0.61 13.63
C VAL A 104 -5.91 -0.32 12.44
N TYR A 105 -6.28 0.16 11.25
CA TYR A 105 -5.83 -0.35 9.96
C TYR A 105 -4.73 0.56 9.40
N LEU A 106 -3.48 0.09 9.41
CA LEU A 106 -2.35 0.76 8.78
C LEU A 106 -2.32 0.44 7.28
N HIS A 107 -2.47 1.48 6.48
CA HIS A 107 -2.53 1.42 5.03
C HIS A 107 -1.25 1.97 4.39
N PHE A 108 -0.72 1.28 3.38
CA PHE A 108 0.37 1.74 2.53
C PHE A 108 -0.12 1.86 1.09
N HIS A 109 -0.07 3.07 0.55
CA HIS A 109 -0.54 3.33 -0.80
C HIS A 109 0.35 2.66 -1.86
N GLY A 110 -0.21 2.45 -3.05
CA GLY A 110 0.47 1.95 -4.23
C GLY A 110 1.20 3.04 -5.01
N GLY A 111 1.66 2.67 -6.21
CA GLY A 111 2.33 3.61 -7.13
C GLY A 111 3.80 3.30 -7.41
N GLY A 112 4.18 2.03 -7.44
CA GLY A 112 5.53 1.63 -7.88
C GLY A 112 6.67 2.25 -7.08
N TRP A 113 6.44 2.61 -5.81
CA TRP A 113 7.37 3.33 -4.93
C TRP A 113 7.78 4.73 -5.43
N THR A 114 7.26 5.18 -6.55
CA THR A 114 7.66 6.41 -7.22
C THR A 114 6.55 7.45 -7.25
N VAL A 115 5.30 6.99 -7.21
CA VAL A 115 4.09 7.83 -7.27
C VAL A 115 3.12 7.44 -6.17
N GLY A 116 2.07 8.24 -6.01
CA GLY A 116 1.08 8.08 -4.94
C GLY A 116 1.30 9.10 -3.83
N SER A 117 0.37 9.10 -2.89
CA SER A 117 0.44 9.80 -1.60
C SER A 117 -0.66 9.24 -0.71
N ALA A 118 -0.55 9.48 0.60
CA ALA A 118 -1.51 9.04 1.59
C ALA A 118 -2.94 9.56 1.33
N ASP A 119 -3.06 10.66 0.58
CA ASP A 119 -4.32 11.36 0.27
C ASP A 119 -4.95 11.02 -1.09
N VAL A 120 -4.38 10.11 -1.87
CA VAL A 120 -4.91 9.74 -3.19
C VAL A 120 -6.25 9.01 -3.11
N GLU A 121 -6.42 8.17 -2.08
CA GLU A 121 -7.58 7.27 -1.94
C GLU A 121 -8.48 7.63 -0.74
N ASP A 122 -8.51 8.91 -0.35
CA ASP A 122 -9.29 9.42 0.80
C ASP A 122 -10.73 8.89 0.86
N GLU A 123 -11.47 8.97 -0.24
CA GLU A 123 -12.86 8.53 -0.28
C GLU A 123 -12.99 7.02 -0.03
N ILE A 124 -12.05 6.22 -0.51
CA ILE A 124 -12.04 4.77 -0.30
C ILE A 124 -11.65 4.47 1.15
N LEU A 125 -10.58 5.08 1.65
CA LEU A 125 -10.09 4.85 3.01
C LEU A 125 -11.10 5.30 4.07
N TYR A 126 -11.78 6.43 3.84
CA TYR A 126 -12.87 6.88 4.69
C TYR A 126 -14.05 5.91 4.67
N ARG A 127 -14.45 5.39 3.50
CA ARG A 127 -15.49 4.35 3.40
C ARG A 127 -15.09 3.08 4.14
N ILE A 128 -13.81 2.67 4.07
CA ILE A 128 -13.30 1.54 4.85
C ILE A 128 -13.45 1.82 6.34
N ALA A 129 -13.08 3.02 6.82
CA ALA A 129 -13.23 3.38 8.23
C ALA A 129 -14.70 3.27 8.68
N CYS A 130 -15.63 3.89 7.94
CA CYS A 130 -17.06 3.87 8.24
C CYS A 130 -17.67 2.47 8.22
N ASN A 131 -17.29 1.63 7.25
CA ASN A 131 -17.91 0.32 7.06
C ASN A 131 -17.34 -0.77 7.98
N THR A 132 -16.11 -0.62 8.46
CA THR A 132 -15.43 -1.66 9.24
C THR A 132 -15.40 -1.35 10.74
N GLY A 133 -15.47 -0.07 11.13
CA GLY A 133 -15.31 0.39 12.51
C GLY A 133 -13.84 0.46 12.96
N TYR A 134 -12.89 0.37 12.03
CA TYR A 134 -11.47 0.61 12.29
C TYR A 134 -11.13 2.09 12.06
N THR A 135 -10.20 2.61 12.86
CA THR A 135 -9.45 3.82 12.50
C THR A 135 -8.53 3.47 11.33
N VAL A 136 -8.63 4.16 10.20
CA VAL A 136 -7.76 3.92 9.04
C VAL A 136 -6.64 4.95 9.05
N ALA A 137 -5.39 4.51 9.00
CA ALA A 137 -4.21 5.36 9.01
C ALA A 137 -3.34 5.06 7.79
N SER A 138 -3.30 5.97 6.82
CA SER A 138 -2.53 5.84 5.58
C SER A 138 -1.18 6.52 5.70
N MET A 139 -0.09 5.80 5.44
CA MET A 139 1.26 6.35 5.60
C MET A 139 1.68 7.17 4.37
N GLU A 140 2.09 8.42 4.59
CA GLU A 140 2.85 9.22 3.63
C GLU A 140 4.33 8.87 3.76
N TYR A 141 4.80 7.93 2.94
CA TYR A 141 6.19 7.50 2.93
C TYR A 141 6.98 8.17 1.80
N ARG A 142 8.31 8.27 1.96
CA ARG A 142 9.18 8.87 0.95
C ARG A 142 9.19 8.06 -0.35
N LEU A 143 9.18 8.76 -1.49
CA LEU A 143 9.15 8.14 -2.81
C LEU A 143 10.48 8.23 -3.55
N ALA A 144 10.74 7.20 -4.36
CA ALA A 144 11.74 7.22 -5.41
C ALA A 144 11.28 8.14 -6.57
N PRO A 145 12.19 8.59 -7.45
CA PRO A 145 13.64 8.39 -7.41
C PRO A 145 14.37 9.23 -6.35
N LYS A 146 13.77 10.32 -5.84
CA LYS A 146 14.42 11.20 -4.84
C LYS A 146 14.86 10.47 -3.56
N ASN A 147 14.06 9.53 -3.07
CA ASN A 147 14.36 8.72 -1.90
C ASN A 147 14.24 7.23 -2.30
N PRO A 148 15.29 6.64 -2.87
CA PRO A 148 15.25 5.25 -3.29
C PRO A 148 15.22 4.31 -2.08
N TYR A 149 15.14 3.00 -2.36
CA TYR A 149 15.36 1.97 -1.35
C TYR A 149 16.61 2.28 -0.49
N PRO A 150 16.55 2.13 0.85
CA PRO A 150 15.46 1.53 1.64
C PRO A 150 14.43 2.53 2.22
N ALA A 151 14.47 3.82 1.85
CA ALA A 151 13.70 4.87 2.52
C ALA A 151 12.19 4.58 2.68
N PRO A 152 11.44 4.11 1.65
CA PRO A 152 10.02 3.78 1.82
C PRO A 152 9.75 2.71 2.88
N ILE A 153 10.65 1.72 3.00
CA ILE A 153 10.52 0.62 3.94
C ILE A 153 10.76 1.11 5.37
N GLU A 154 11.77 1.96 5.56
CA GLU A 154 12.07 2.55 6.87
C GLU A 154 10.90 3.38 7.37
N ASP A 155 10.29 4.18 6.51
CA ASP A 155 9.15 5.03 6.86
C ASP A 155 7.91 4.18 7.22
N CYS A 156 7.61 3.13 6.45
CA CYS A 156 6.54 2.18 6.77
C CYS A 156 6.79 1.43 8.09
N MET A 157 8.04 1.06 8.38
CA MET A 157 8.43 0.45 9.65
C MET A 157 8.28 1.44 10.81
N ASP A 158 8.67 2.70 10.64
CA ASP A 158 8.51 3.74 11.65
C ASP A 158 7.04 3.99 11.97
N ALA A 159 6.18 4.03 10.94
CA ALA A 159 4.73 4.14 11.12
C ALA A 159 4.13 2.95 11.90
N ALA A 160 4.55 1.73 11.57
CA ALA A 160 4.07 0.54 12.26
C ALA A 160 4.51 0.50 13.72
N LEU A 161 5.78 0.84 14.02
CA LEU A 161 6.28 0.91 15.38
C LEU A 161 5.64 2.06 16.18
N TYR A 162 5.39 3.19 15.53
CA TYR A 162 4.65 4.31 16.12
C TYR A 162 3.24 3.88 16.55
N LEU A 163 2.49 3.18 15.69
CA LEU A 163 1.14 2.68 16.01
C LEU A 163 1.13 1.55 17.05
N LEU A 164 2.28 0.93 17.33
CA LEU A 164 2.45 -0.07 18.40
C LEU A 164 2.89 0.56 19.73
N SER A 165 3.13 1.88 19.78
CA SER A 165 3.49 2.54 21.03
C SER A 165 2.28 2.59 21.98
N PRO A 166 2.47 2.43 23.30
CA PRO A 166 1.38 2.47 24.27
C PRO A 166 0.54 3.76 24.21
N GLU A 167 1.20 4.90 23.96
CA GLU A 167 0.57 6.22 23.89
C GLU A 167 -0.35 6.32 22.66
N VAL A 168 0.10 5.78 21.53
CA VAL A 168 -0.68 5.79 20.28
C VAL A 168 -1.80 4.77 20.35
N GLU A 169 -1.56 3.57 20.89
CA GLU A 169 -2.60 2.57 21.13
C GLU A 169 -3.73 3.12 22.01
N ALA A 170 -3.40 3.85 23.09
CA ALA A 170 -4.40 4.43 23.97
C ALA A 170 -5.28 5.50 23.29
N SER A 171 -4.76 6.19 22.27
CA SER A 171 -5.47 7.30 21.60
C SER A 171 -6.16 6.88 20.30
N MET A 172 -5.61 5.92 19.55
CA MET A 172 -6.12 5.49 18.25
C MET A 172 -6.75 4.09 18.26
N GLY A 173 -6.47 3.31 19.30
CA GLY A 173 -6.74 1.87 19.37
C GLY A 173 -5.54 1.02 18.94
N PRO A 174 -5.56 -0.29 19.21
CA PRO A 174 -4.46 -1.20 18.88
C PRO A 174 -4.28 -1.35 17.37
N LEU A 175 -3.04 -1.45 16.89
CA LEU A 175 -2.77 -1.88 15.50
C LEU A 175 -3.19 -3.34 15.31
N ARG A 176 -4.20 -3.55 14.46
CA ARG A 176 -4.81 -4.88 14.22
C ARG A 176 -4.77 -5.32 12.77
N VAL A 177 -4.76 -4.38 11.84
CA VAL A 177 -4.72 -4.69 10.41
C VAL A 177 -3.60 -3.88 9.76
N ILE A 178 -2.85 -4.51 8.87
CA ILE A 178 -1.87 -3.83 8.02
C ILE A 178 -2.08 -4.24 6.57
N GLY A 179 -1.97 -3.31 5.64
CA GLY A 179 -2.31 -3.59 4.26
C GLY A 179 -1.97 -2.49 3.29
N GLY A 180 -2.19 -2.78 2.02
CA GLY A 180 -1.89 -1.87 0.93
C GLY A 180 -2.11 -2.53 -0.42
N GLU A 181 -1.81 -1.77 -1.46
CA GLU A 181 -2.06 -2.14 -2.84
C GLU A 181 -0.82 -2.00 -3.71
N SER A 182 -0.60 -2.94 -4.64
CA SER A 182 0.54 -2.92 -5.56
C SER A 182 1.89 -2.81 -4.82
N ALA A 183 2.64 -1.72 -5.02
CA ALA A 183 3.86 -1.39 -4.28
C ALA A 183 3.64 -1.28 -2.76
N GLY A 184 2.47 -0.80 -2.34
CA GLY A 184 2.05 -0.72 -0.94
C GLY A 184 1.88 -2.09 -0.31
N ALA A 185 1.31 -3.05 -1.03
CA ALA A 185 1.20 -4.44 -0.56
C ALA A 185 2.58 -5.11 -0.39
N HIS A 186 3.55 -4.77 -1.25
CA HIS A 186 4.94 -5.16 -1.03
C HIS A 186 5.51 -4.55 0.26
N LEU A 187 5.30 -3.24 0.48
CA LEU A 187 5.71 -2.57 1.72
C LEU A 187 5.04 -3.18 2.96
N THR A 188 3.76 -3.58 2.86
CA THR A 188 3.03 -4.30 3.91
C THR A 188 3.76 -5.58 4.28
N MET A 189 4.08 -6.41 3.27
CA MET A 189 4.74 -7.68 3.50
C MET A 189 6.11 -7.49 4.16
N VAL A 190 6.93 -6.56 3.63
CA VAL A 190 8.26 -6.27 4.19
C VAL A 190 8.14 -5.74 5.63
N THR A 191 7.17 -4.87 5.90
CA THR A 191 6.93 -4.31 7.24
C THR A 191 6.54 -5.39 8.24
N VAL A 192 5.63 -6.30 7.89
CA VAL A 192 5.24 -7.42 8.78
C VAL A 192 6.43 -8.31 9.10
N PHE A 193 7.27 -8.65 8.11
CA PHE A 193 8.49 -9.41 8.36
C PHE A 193 9.48 -8.62 9.24
N GLY A 194 9.60 -7.32 9.02
CA GLY A 194 10.41 -6.41 9.82
C GLY A 194 9.95 -6.38 11.28
N LEU A 195 8.65 -6.23 11.54
CA LEU A 195 8.06 -6.27 12.89
C LEU A 195 8.39 -7.57 13.60
N ARG A 196 8.19 -8.71 12.94
CA ARG A 196 8.55 -10.03 13.49
C ARG A 196 10.04 -10.14 13.83
N THR A 197 10.90 -9.58 12.98
CA THR A 197 12.36 -9.55 13.21
C THR A 197 12.74 -8.64 14.38
N ASN A 198 11.92 -7.61 14.67
CA ASN A 198 12.07 -6.73 15.83
C ASN A 198 11.38 -7.27 17.10
N GLY A 199 11.02 -8.56 17.13
CA GLY A 199 10.47 -9.21 18.32
C GLY A 199 8.96 -9.03 18.53
N VAL A 200 8.25 -8.39 17.59
CA VAL A 200 6.78 -8.29 17.66
C VAL A 200 6.16 -9.64 17.30
N ASP A 201 5.31 -10.18 18.19
CA ASP A 201 4.50 -11.35 17.86
C ASP A 201 3.33 -10.97 16.94
N VAL A 202 3.63 -10.87 15.64
CA VAL A 202 2.68 -10.48 14.60
C VAL A 202 1.43 -11.37 14.54
N ARG A 203 1.50 -12.62 15.00
CA ARG A 203 0.36 -13.56 14.99
C ARG A 203 -0.67 -13.21 16.05
N SER A 204 -0.22 -12.73 17.21
CA SER A 204 -1.08 -12.30 18.31
C SER A 204 -1.49 -10.84 18.16
N GLN A 205 -0.63 -10.03 17.52
CA GLN A 205 -0.86 -8.60 17.31
C GLN A 205 -1.89 -8.30 16.22
N LEU A 206 -1.78 -8.97 15.05
CA LEU A 206 -2.55 -8.62 13.86
C LEU A 206 -3.68 -9.64 13.61
N ASP A 207 -4.88 -9.12 13.37
CA ASP A 207 -6.05 -9.91 12.97
C ASP A 207 -6.02 -10.24 11.47
N ALA A 208 -5.46 -9.34 10.65
CA ALA A 208 -5.39 -9.51 9.21
C ALA A 208 -4.22 -8.76 8.55
N ILE A 209 -3.76 -9.31 7.42
CA ILE A 209 -2.83 -8.66 6.49
C ILE A 209 -3.51 -8.57 5.12
N VAL A 210 -3.68 -7.36 4.59
CA VAL A 210 -4.41 -7.11 3.34
C VAL A 210 -3.43 -6.81 2.21
N LEU A 211 -3.40 -7.68 1.21
CA LEU A 211 -2.37 -7.71 0.16
C LEU A 211 -2.99 -7.58 -1.23
N ASN A 212 -3.39 -6.36 -1.60
CA ASN A 212 -4.10 -6.13 -2.85
C ASN A 212 -3.14 -6.11 -4.05
N TYR A 213 -3.25 -7.10 -4.95
CA TYR A 213 -2.52 -7.17 -6.24
C TYR A 213 -1.04 -6.77 -6.15
N GLY A 214 -0.36 -7.23 -5.09
CA GLY A 214 0.99 -6.80 -4.76
C GLY A 214 2.10 -7.40 -5.64
N CYS A 215 3.25 -6.73 -5.62
CA CYS A 215 4.44 -7.15 -6.34
C CYS A 215 5.47 -7.79 -5.40
N TYR A 216 5.64 -9.12 -5.46
CA TYR A 216 6.43 -9.89 -4.47
C TYR A 216 7.71 -10.51 -5.01
N GLY A 217 8.13 -10.18 -6.22
CA GLY A 217 9.37 -10.70 -6.79
C GLY A 217 9.73 -10.05 -8.12
N LYS A 218 10.98 -10.27 -8.53
CA LYS A 218 11.36 -10.10 -9.93
C LYS A 218 10.79 -11.29 -10.70
N ARG A 219 10.13 -11.06 -11.83
CA ARG A 219 9.88 -12.14 -12.80
C ARG A 219 11.26 -12.68 -13.18
N SER A 220 11.62 -13.84 -12.65
CA SER A 220 12.87 -14.50 -12.99
C SER A 220 12.78 -15.00 -14.43
N PRO A 221 13.78 -14.75 -15.29
CA PRO A 221 13.88 -15.40 -16.60
C PRO A 221 13.95 -16.94 -16.50
N LEU A 222 14.12 -17.52 -15.31
CA LEU A 222 14.17 -18.96 -15.08
C LEU A 222 12.79 -19.64 -15.05
N LEU A 223 11.69 -18.86 -15.03
CA LEU A 223 10.33 -19.39 -15.14
C LEU A 223 9.80 -19.38 -16.59
N SER A 224 10.65 -19.06 -17.57
CA SER A 224 10.31 -19.05 -19.00
C SER A 224 11.08 -20.08 -19.82
N GLN A 225 11.82 -21.01 -19.20
CA GLN A 225 12.38 -22.14 -19.92
C GLN A 225 11.33 -23.27 -19.91
N PRO A 226 10.91 -23.80 -21.07
CA PRO A 226 10.14 -25.04 -21.09
C PRO A 226 10.96 -26.14 -20.42
N VAL A 227 10.30 -26.93 -19.59
CA VAL A 227 10.88 -28.15 -19.05
C VAL A 227 10.83 -29.17 -20.18
N ASP A 228 11.97 -29.40 -20.84
CA ASP A 228 12.19 -30.61 -21.65
C ASP A 228 12.44 -31.81 -20.72
#